data_AF-A0A3E0VPB0-F1
#
_entry.id   AF-A0A3E0VPB0-F1
#
_cell.length_a   1.000
_cell.length_b   1.000
_cell.length_c   1.000
_cell.angle_alpha   90.00
_cell.angle_beta   90.00
_cell.angle_gamma   90.00
#
_symmetry.space_group_name_H-M   'P 1'
#
loop_
_entity.id
_entity.type
_entity.pdbx_description
1 polymer ?
#
loop_
_entity_poly.entity_id
_entity_poly.type
_entity_poly.pdbx_seq_one_letter_code
_entity_poly.pdbx_strand_id
1 'polypeptide(L)'
;MRVQVHPRVTGRHPEVTADDVVQAFENTLRSRARDTHPVQWVGVGTDASGRLLEYVAVEDEPDGWLVFHAMPATTRTLIEVGLRR
;
A
#
# COMPACT_ATOMS: atom_id res chain seq x y z
N MET A 1 5.82 1.54 14.35
CA MET A 1 5.81 0.49 13.30
C MET A 1 6.81 0.90 12.24
N ARG A 2 7.72 0.02 11.80
CA ARG A 2 8.67 0.36 10.72
C ARG A 2 8.03 0.04 9.38
N VAL A 3 7.92 1.01 8.48
CA VAL A 3 7.45 0.78 7.10
C VAL A 3 8.62 1.02 6.15
N GLN A 4 8.95 0.02 5.34
CA GLN A 4 9.93 0.14 4.27
C GLN A 4 9.25 0.09 2.92
N VAL A 5 9.71 0.95 2.01
CA VAL A 5 9.20 1.00 0.65
C VAL A 5 10.28 0.46 -0.28
N HIS A 6 9.96 -0.59 -1.02
CA HIS A 6 10.89 -1.15 -1.99
C HIS A 6 11.19 -0.12 -3.10
N PRO A 7 12.45 0.09 -3.52
CA PRO A 7 12.82 1.06 -4.58
C PRO A 7 12.13 0.85 -5.94
N ARG A 8 11.45 -0.28 -6.11
CA ARG A 8 10.70 -0.63 -7.31
C ARG A 8 9.42 0.20 -7.44
N VAL A 9 8.86 0.67 -6.33
CA VAL A 9 7.65 1.50 -6.33
C VAL A 9 7.91 2.79 -7.08
N THR A 10 8.87 3.59 -6.62
CA THR A 10 9.28 4.86 -7.27
C THR A 10 9.85 4.61 -8.67
N GLY A 11 10.55 3.50 -8.89
CA GLY A 11 11.06 3.14 -10.21
C GLY A 11 9.98 2.80 -11.25
N ARG A 12 8.79 2.38 -10.81
CA ARG A 12 7.63 2.10 -11.69
C ARG A 12 6.59 3.22 -11.73
N HIS A 13 6.48 3.96 -10.64
CA HIS A 13 5.54 5.07 -10.45
C HIS A 13 6.33 6.28 -9.94
N PRO A 14 7.02 7.02 -10.82
CA PRO A 14 7.81 8.20 -10.43
C PRO A 14 7.00 9.30 -9.76
N GLU A 15 5.68 9.31 -9.97
CA GLU A 15 4.70 10.21 -9.34
C GLU A 15 4.33 9.83 -7.89
N VAL A 16 4.84 8.70 -7.39
CA VAL A 16 4.62 8.21 -6.03
C VAL A 16 5.95 8.14 -5.31
N THR A 17 6.11 8.94 -4.26
CA THR A 17 7.32 8.95 -3.42
C THR A 17 7.24 7.87 -2.34
N ALA A 18 8.37 7.53 -1.72
CA ALA A 18 8.36 6.62 -0.57
C ALA A 18 7.57 7.21 0.62
N ASP A 19 7.62 8.53 0.81
CA ASP A 19 6.86 9.20 1.88
C ASP A 19 5.36 9.09 1.64
N ASP A 20 4.89 9.30 0.40
CA ASP A 20 3.46 9.14 0.05
C ASP A 20 2.95 7.74 0.41
N VAL A 21 3.78 6.71 0.18
CA VAL A 21 3.45 5.31 0.46
C VAL A 21 3.43 5.02 1.95
N VAL A 22 4.40 5.53 2.72
CA VAL A 22 4.40 5.42 4.18
C VAL A 22 3.16 6.08 4.75
N GLN A 23 2.84 7.29 4.30
CA GLN A 23 1.65 8.02 4.73
C GLN A 23 0.36 7.28 4.37
N ALA A 24 0.25 6.75 3.15
CA ALA A 24 -0.92 5.95 2.76
C ALA A 24 -1.05 4.65 3.57
N PHE A 25 0.07 4.02 3.92
CA PHE A 25 0.06 2.83 4.76
C PHE A 25 -0.37 3.14 6.20
N GLU A 26 0.15 4.21 6.79
CA GLU A 26 -0.22 4.64 8.14
C GLU A 26 -1.68 5.15 8.19
N ASN A 27 -2.14 5.82 7.14
CA ASN A 27 -3.50 6.31 6.98
C ASN A 27 -4.39 5.33 6.19
N THR A 28 -4.23 4.03 6.42
CA THR A 28 -5.01 2.99 5.73
C THR A 28 -6.49 3.12 6.04
N LEU A 29 -7.30 3.24 4.99
CA LEU A 29 -8.76 3.26 5.10
C LEU A 29 -9.33 1.85 5.16
N ARG A 30 -8.86 0.98 4.26
CA ARG A 30 -9.23 -0.44 4.21
C ARG A 30 -8.06 -1.27 3.70
N SER A 31 -7.93 -2.48 4.24
CA SER A 31 -7.01 -3.49 3.76
C SER A 31 -7.62 -4.87 3.86
N ARG A 32 -7.02 -5.83 3.15
CA ARG A 32 -7.41 -7.23 3.15
C ARG A 32 -6.18 -8.12 2.93
N ALA A 33 -6.08 -9.21 3.68
CA ALA A 33 -5.12 -10.27 3.42
C ALA A 33 -5.55 -11.12 2.21
N ARG A 34 -4.58 -11.44 1.35
CA ARG A 34 -4.74 -12.38 0.24
C ARG A 34 -4.18 -13.75 0.63
N ASP A 35 -4.78 -14.80 0.08
CA ASP A 35 -4.32 -16.18 0.25
C ASP A 35 -3.04 -16.43 -0.56
N THR A 36 -1.89 -16.10 0.05
CA THR A 36 -0.55 -16.10 -0.56
C THR A 36 0.49 -16.46 0.51
N HIS A 37 1.68 -16.89 0.10
CA HIS A 37 2.80 -17.17 1.01
C HIS A 37 4.08 -16.47 0.54
N PRO A 38 4.63 -15.50 1.29
CA PRO A 38 4.08 -14.91 2.53
C PRO A 38 2.73 -14.20 2.28
N VAL A 39 1.97 -13.96 3.35
CA VAL A 39 0.66 -13.29 3.25
C VAL A 39 0.85 -11.87 2.74
N GLN A 40 0.25 -11.58 1.59
CA GLN A 40 0.21 -10.26 1.02
C GLN A 40 -1.03 -9.52 1.48
N TRP A 41 -0.83 -8.32 2.01
CA TRP A 41 -1.89 -7.40 2.38
C TRP A 41 -2.07 -6.36 1.27
N VAL A 42 -3.24 -6.34 0.66
CA VAL A 42 -3.63 -5.24 -0.22
C VAL A 42 -4.36 -4.19 0.60
N GLY A 43 -4.03 -2.92 0.40
CA GLY A 43 -4.70 -1.83 1.10
C GLY A 43 -4.84 -0.58 0.27
N VAL A 44 -5.72 0.31 0.74
CA VAL A 44 -5.91 1.64 0.21
C VAL A 44 -5.89 2.63 1.37
N GLY A 45 -5.10 3.69 1.24
CA GLY A 45 -5.02 4.79 2.18
C GLY A 45 -4.75 6.12 1.49
N THR A 46 -4.56 7.17 2.27
CA THR A 46 -4.34 8.54 1.76
C THR A 46 -2.93 9.03 2.04
N ASP A 47 -2.28 9.64 1.04
CA ASP A 47 -1.07 10.43 1.29
C ASP A 47 -1.41 11.80 1.92
N ALA A 48 -0.37 12.61 2.20
CA ALA A 48 -0.52 13.93 2.84
C ALA A 48 -1.34 14.93 2.01
N SER A 49 -1.49 14.71 0.70
CA SER A 49 -2.31 15.55 -0.19
C SER A 49 -3.78 15.10 -0.25
N GLY A 50 -4.12 13.99 0.40
CA GLY A 50 -5.45 13.37 0.34
C GLY A 50 -5.66 12.49 -0.90
N ARG A 51 -4.61 12.24 -1.70
CA ARG A 51 -4.68 11.32 -2.84
C ARG A 51 -4.74 9.88 -2.33
N LEU A 52 -5.66 9.10 -2.90
CA LEU A 52 -5.77 7.67 -2.59
C LEU A 52 -4.66 6.88 -3.28
N LEU A 53 -3.88 6.14 -2.51
CA LEU A 53 -2.93 5.18 -3.00
C LEU A 53 -3.37 3.77 -2.63
N GLU A 54 -3.25 2.85 -3.60
CA GLU A 54 -3.26 1.43 -3.31
C GLU A 54 -1.84 0.95 -3.03
N TYR A 55 -1.71 -0.08 -2.19
CA TYR A 55 -0.43 -0.72 -1.89
C TYR A 55 -0.57 -2.23 -1.70
N VAL A 56 0.54 -2.94 -1.84
CA VAL A 56 0.70 -4.33 -1.39
C VAL A 56 1.91 -4.44 -0.47
N ALA A 57 1.69 -5.02 0.70
CA ALA A 57 2.70 -5.19 1.73
C ALA A 57 2.80 -6.63 2.21
N VAL A 58 3.96 -6.98 2.75
CA VAL A 58 4.20 -8.18 3.54
C VAL A 58 4.79 -7.77 4.89
N GLU A 59 4.56 -8.56 5.92
CA GLU A 59 5.21 -8.37 7.22
C GLU A 59 6.73 -8.60 7.07
N ASP A 60 7.53 -7.72 7.67
CA ASP A 60 9.00 -7.79 7.79
C ASP A 60 9.33 -7.87 9.29
N GLU A 61 9.64 -9.06 9.78
CA GLU A 61 9.83 -9.32 11.21
C GLU A 61 11.01 -8.51 11.83
N PRO A 62 10.95 -8.16 13.13
CA PRO A 62 9.92 -8.53 14.11
C PRO A 62 8.69 -7.61 14.16
N ASP A 63 8.75 -6.38 13.65
CA ASP A 63 7.66 -5.37 13.77
C ASP A 63 7.69 -4.36 12.61
N GLY A 64 7.90 -4.88 11.40
CA GLY A 64 8.06 -4.10 10.19
C GLY A 64 7.10 -4.52 9.09
N TRP A 65 7.01 -3.67 8.08
CA TRP A 65 6.30 -3.93 6.85
C TRP A 65 7.18 -3.57 5.67
N LEU A 66 7.16 -4.41 4.64
CA LEU A 66 7.73 -4.10 3.34
C LEU A 66 6.59 -3.86 2.34
N VAL A 67 6.44 -2.61 1.92
CA VAL A 67 5.58 -2.24 0.80
C VAL A 67 6.39 -2.35 -0.49
N PHE A 68 6.03 -3.30 -1.36
CA PHE A 68 6.76 -3.56 -2.60
C PHE A 68 5.97 -3.19 -3.87
N HIS A 69 4.72 -2.78 -3.71
CA HIS A 69 3.88 -2.21 -4.75
C HIS A 69 3.05 -1.09 -4.16
N ALA A 70 3.00 0.06 -4.84
CA ALA A 70 2.03 1.10 -4.56
C ALA A 70 1.86 1.99 -5.80
N MET A 71 0.66 2.54 -5.97
CA MET A 71 0.30 3.44 -7.07
C MET A 71 -1.00 4.19 -6.74
N PRO A 72 -1.41 5.20 -7.51
CA PRO A 72 -2.75 5.78 -7.37
C PRO A 72 -3.84 4.70 -7.40
N ALA A 73 -4.77 4.76 -6.46
CA ALA A 73 -5.76 3.71 -6.26
C ALA A 73 -6.62 3.49 -7.51
N THR A 74 -6.77 2.23 -7.91
CA THR A 74 -7.55 1.81 -9.06
C THR A 74 -8.95 1.38 -8.65
N THR A 75 -9.92 1.48 -9.58
CA THR A 75 -11.27 0.95 -9.37
C THR A 75 -11.27 -0.52 -8.94
N ARG A 76 -10.36 -1.33 -9.48
CA ARG A 76 -10.27 -2.77 -9.16
C ARG A 76 -9.91 -2.96 -7.69
N THR A 77 -8.88 -2.28 -7.20
CA THR A 77 -8.46 -2.43 -5.80
C THR A 77 -9.51 -1.85 -4.85
N LEU A 78 -10.13 -0.72 -5.20
CA LEU A 78 -11.23 -0.15 -4.42
C LEU A 78 -12.39 -1.14 -4.25
N ILE A 79 -12.74 -1.90 -5.30
CA ILE A 79 -13.73 -2.97 -5.21
C ILE A 79 -13.21 -4.13 -4.34
N GLU A 80 -11.96 -4.55 -4.55
CA GLU A 80 -11.34 -5.66 -3.81
C GLU A 80 -11.33 -5.43 -2.29
N VAL A 81 -11.07 -4.19 -1.85
CA VAL A 81 -11.05 -3.82 -0.43
C VAL A 81 -12.40 -3.30 0.10
N GLY A 82 -13.44 -3.29 -0.75
CA GLY A 82 -14.81 -2.91 -0.36
C GLY A 82 -15.06 -1.41 -0.19
N LEU A 83 -14.20 -0.55 -0.74
CA LEU A 83 -14.39 0.92 -0.79
C LEU A 83 -15.24 1.37 -1.99
N ARG A 84 -15.51 0.48 -2.95
CA ARG A 84 -16.38 0.73 -4.11
C ARG A 84 -17.19 -0.53 -4.43
N ARG A 85 -18.36 -0.34 -5.07
CA ARG A 85 -19.24 -1.40 -5.60
C ARG A 85 -19.18 -1.44 -7.12
#